data_AF-A0A956IC06-F1
#
_entry.id   AF-A0A956IC06-F1
#
_cell.length_a   1.000
_cell.length_b   1.000
_cell.length_c   1.000
_cell.angle_alpha   90.00
_cell.angle_beta   90.00
_cell.angle_gamma   90.00
#
_symmetry.space_group_name_H-M   'P 1'
#
loop_
_entity.id
_entity.type
_entity.pdbx_description
1 polymer ?
#
loop_
_entity_poly.entity_id
_entity_poly.type
_entity_poly.pdbx_seq_one_letter_code
_entity_poly.pdbx_strand_id
1 'polypeptide(L)'
;GGLVCWGDFDGSTIPSGRFTRVVSGRSRSCAIGADRALRCFGAEPRFPNGGPPQGAAVRDVAMAEHLECAVLASGGLRCWGANAQGLSLQGVRGATRVAVSNEAVVVETSRGAKAFAKRFGGGGSHGGPSGGAMAPVWSEVTPRAALRAPFELSERGVCWLDDAEIVCGALEEGGATSRREGGPFASVGEACALRTDGELRCWGVSGFDRHVPPTGTFRALSVGGRHACAVRTSGELVCWGSYAGQPL
;
A
#
# COMPACT_ATOMS: atom_id res chain seq x y z
N GLY A 1 0.12 6.07 -18.91
CA GLY A 1 -0.25 7.39 -19.47
C GLY A 1 0.63 8.47 -18.86
N GLY A 2 0.26 9.73 -19.00
CA GLY A 2 0.83 10.81 -18.16
C GLY A 2 0.24 10.77 -16.74
N LEU A 3 0.78 11.58 -15.84
CA LEU A 3 0.22 11.79 -14.51
C LEU A 3 -0.61 13.07 -14.49
N VAL A 4 -1.75 13.00 -13.82
CA VAL A 4 -2.60 14.15 -13.47
C VAL A 4 -2.89 14.02 -11.98
N CYS A 5 -2.67 15.08 -11.21
CA CYS A 5 -2.93 15.12 -9.78
C CYS A 5 -3.89 16.28 -9.48
N TRP A 6 -4.79 16.09 -8.52
CA TRP A 6 -5.79 17.06 -8.09
C TRP A 6 -6.01 16.91 -6.58
N GLY A 7 -6.75 17.84 -5.96
CA GLY A 7 -6.99 17.89 -4.52
C GLY A 7 -5.95 18.72 -3.75
N ASP A 8 -5.74 18.38 -2.47
CA ASP A 8 -4.80 19.08 -1.58
C ASP A 8 -3.35 18.73 -1.93
N PHE A 9 -2.83 19.42 -2.94
CA PHE A 9 -1.51 19.21 -3.49
C PHE A 9 -0.56 20.31 -3.04
N ASP A 10 0.62 19.94 -2.55
CA ASP A 10 1.63 20.85 -1.99
C ASP A 10 2.32 21.77 -3.03
N GLY A 11 1.89 21.72 -4.29
CA GLY A 11 2.45 22.49 -5.40
C GLY A 11 3.77 21.93 -5.93
N SER A 12 4.18 20.73 -5.53
CA SER A 12 5.40 20.09 -6.05
C SER A 12 5.34 19.82 -7.56
N THR A 13 6.49 19.75 -8.23
CA THR A 13 6.52 19.48 -9.66
C THR A 13 6.12 18.04 -9.96
N ILE A 14 4.99 17.85 -10.66
CA ILE A 14 4.56 16.54 -11.14
C ILE A 14 5.52 16.08 -12.27
N PRO A 15 6.15 14.90 -12.16
CA PRO A 15 7.06 14.41 -13.19
C PRO A 15 6.35 14.20 -14.53
N SER A 16 6.90 14.78 -15.59
CA SER A 16 6.47 14.49 -16.96
C SER A 16 6.97 13.13 -17.44
N GLY A 17 6.17 12.44 -18.25
CA GLY A 17 6.60 11.18 -18.89
C GLY A 17 5.46 10.20 -19.08
N ARG A 18 5.82 8.97 -19.45
CA ARG A 18 4.89 7.84 -19.51
C ARG A 18 5.09 6.94 -18.31
N PHE A 19 4.00 6.69 -17.59
CA PHE A 19 3.99 5.88 -16.38
C PHE A 19 3.10 4.66 -16.55
N THR A 20 3.52 3.57 -15.90
CA THR A 20 2.83 2.29 -15.85
C THR A 20 2.21 2.03 -14.49
N ARG A 21 2.70 2.69 -13.44
CA ARG A 21 2.15 2.61 -12.09
C ARG A 21 2.36 3.93 -11.34
N VAL A 22 1.40 4.26 -10.50
CA VAL A 22 1.48 5.33 -9.51
C VAL A 22 1.01 4.77 -8.17
N VAL A 23 1.62 5.23 -7.10
CA VAL A 23 1.23 4.98 -5.72
C VAL A 23 1.29 6.30 -4.97
N SER A 24 0.39 6.49 -4.01
CA SER A 24 0.30 7.72 -3.23
C SER A 24 0.31 7.35 -1.75
N GLY A 25 1.15 8.03 -0.98
CA GLY A 25 1.13 8.06 0.48
C GLY A 25 0.57 9.40 0.98
N ARG A 26 0.74 9.69 2.27
CA ARG A 26 0.15 10.88 2.91
C ARG A 26 0.63 12.22 2.35
N SER A 27 1.92 12.33 2.04
CA SER A 27 2.55 13.59 1.60
C SER A 27 3.45 13.42 0.38
N ARG A 28 3.49 12.23 -0.21
CA ARG A 28 4.34 11.88 -1.34
C ARG A 28 3.63 10.91 -2.25
N SER A 29 3.86 11.05 -3.54
CA SER A 29 3.51 10.04 -4.53
C SER A 29 4.75 9.54 -5.24
N CYS A 30 4.73 8.30 -5.69
CA CYS A 30 5.77 7.71 -6.51
C CYS A 30 5.15 7.07 -7.75
N ALA A 31 5.85 7.16 -8.87
CA ALA A 31 5.44 6.55 -10.11
C ALA A 31 6.58 5.76 -10.76
N ILE A 32 6.23 4.61 -11.35
CA ILE A 32 7.14 3.81 -12.16
C ILE A 32 6.93 4.20 -13.62
N GLY A 33 7.99 4.69 -14.24
CA GLY A 33 7.97 5.03 -15.66
C GLY A 33 7.89 3.78 -16.55
N ALA A 34 7.52 3.98 -17.82
CA ALA A 34 7.63 2.93 -18.84
C ALA A 34 9.09 2.45 -19.04
N ASP A 35 10.06 3.28 -18.66
CA ASP A 35 11.48 2.97 -18.56
C ASP A 35 11.89 2.23 -17.27
N ARG A 36 10.90 1.88 -16.42
CA ARG A 36 11.07 1.29 -15.08
C ARG A 36 11.76 2.17 -14.05
N ALA A 37 12.02 3.44 -14.36
CA ALA A 37 12.64 4.35 -13.40
C ALA A 37 11.61 4.85 -12.38
N LEU A 38 11.98 4.80 -11.10
CA LEU A 38 11.18 5.36 -10.01
C LEU A 38 11.28 6.89 -9.99
N ARG A 39 10.15 7.57 -9.93
CA ARG A 39 10.07 9.03 -9.77
C ARG A 39 9.12 9.35 -8.63
N CYS A 40 9.63 9.91 -7.55
CA CYS A 40 8.83 10.32 -6.41
C CYS A 40 8.76 11.84 -6.30
N PHE A 41 7.59 12.36 -5.94
CA PHE A 41 7.28 13.78 -5.87
C PHE A 41 6.34 14.08 -4.70
N GLY A 42 6.29 15.33 -4.26
CA GLY A 42 5.71 15.76 -2.98
C GLY A 42 6.77 16.09 -1.94
N ALA A 43 6.34 16.30 -0.70
CA ALA A 43 7.22 16.71 0.39
C ALA A 43 8.35 15.70 0.65
N GLU A 44 9.58 16.21 0.81
CA GLU A 44 10.76 15.44 1.21
C GLU A 44 11.21 15.84 2.62
N PRO A 45 10.62 15.27 3.70
CA PRO A 45 11.24 15.37 5.01
C PRO A 45 12.62 14.71 4.94
N ARG A 46 13.63 15.39 5.50
CA ARG A 46 14.99 14.84 5.58
C ARG A 46 15.00 13.70 6.58
N PHE A 47 14.98 12.46 6.09
CA PHE A 47 15.07 11.27 6.93
C PHE A 47 16.53 10.78 7.05
N PRO A 48 16.95 10.27 8.23
CA PRO A 48 18.31 9.75 8.43
C PRO A 48 18.70 8.61 7.47
N ASN A 49 17.72 7.83 7.01
CA ASN A 49 17.94 6.69 6.11
C ASN A 49 17.97 7.07 4.62
N GLY A 50 17.95 8.38 4.30
CA GLY A 50 17.87 8.91 2.96
C GLY A 50 16.46 8.84 2.35
N GLY A 51 16.34 9.39 1.14
CA GLY A 51 15.09 9.46 0.39
C GLY A 51 14.84 8.26 -0.53
N PRO A 52 13.77 8.34 -1.36
CA PRO A 52 13.50 7.36 -2.40
C PRO A 52 14.70 7.21 -3.35
N PRO A 53 14.92 6.01 -3.93
CA PRO A 53 15.96 5.80 -4.93
C PRO A 53 15.54 6.43 -6.28
N GLN A 54 15.57 7.76 -6.37
CA GLN A 54 15.16 8.54 -7.54
C GLN A 54 15.92 8.07 -8.80
N GLY A 55 15.19 7.80 -9.88
CA GLY A 55 15.74 7.34 -11.16
C GLY A 55 16.18 5.87 -11.17
N ALA A 56 16.18 5.16 -10.04
CA ALA A 56 16.57 3.76 -10.01
C ALA A 56 15.54 2.89 -10.75
N ALA A 57 16.03 1.85 -11.43
CA ALA A 57 15.18 0.85 -12.04
C ALA A 57 14.51 -0.01 -10.96
N VAL A 58 13.17 -0.04 -10.95
CA VAL A 58 12.36 -0.77 -9.98
C VAL A 58 11.35 -1.69 -10.66
N ARG A 59 10.96 -2.76 -9.96
CA ARG A 59 9.88 -3.68 -10.35
C ARG A 59 8.55 -3.30 -9.71
N ASP A 60 8.62 -2.81 -8.47
CA ASP A 60 7.46 -2.51 -7.66
C ASP A 60 7.75 -1.40 -6.66
N VAL A 61 6.70 -0.72 -6.20
CA VAL A 61 6.74 0.28 -5.14
C VAL A 61 5.43 0.23 -4.34
N ALA A 62 5.55 0.37 -3.02
CA ALA A 62 4.43 0.49 -2.09
C ALA A 62 4.71 1.60 -1.08
N MET A 63 3.65 2.28 -0.65
CA MET A 63 3.72 3.41 0.26
C MET A 63 2.70 3.24 1.38
N ALA A 64 3.12 3.55 2.61
CA ALA A 64 2.27 3.85 3.74
C ALA A 64 2.50 5.32 4.14
N GLU A 65 1.98 5.73 5.30
CA GLU A 65 2.10 7.10 5.77
C GLU A 65 3.55 7.51 6.07
N HIS A 66 4.31 6.59 6.67
CA HIS A 66 5.65 6.85 7.20
C HIS A 66 6.68 5.78 6.86
N LEU A 67 6.28 4.77 6.07
CA LEU A 67 7.15 3.72 5.55
C LEU A 67 6.85 3.50 4.08
N GLU A 68 7.89 3.56 3.26
CA GLU A 68 7.78 3.31 1.83
C GLU A 68 8.88 2.36 1.39
N CYS A 69 8.58 1.49 0.43
CA CYS A 69 9.55 0.53 -0.10
C CYS A 69 9.41 0.35 -1.60
N ALA A 70 10.55 0.13 -2.26
CA ALA A 70 10.63 -0.26 -3.66
C ALA A 70 11.41 -1.57 -3.83
N VAL A 71 10.89 -2.43 -4.71
CA VAL A 71 11.62 -3.59 -5.21
C VAL A 71 12.51 -3.12 -6.35
N LEU A 72 13.82 -3.19 -6.18
CA LEU A 72 14.80 -2.83 -7.20
C LEU A 72 14.76 -3.85 -8.35
N ALA A 73 15.19 -3.44 -9.55
CA ALA A 73 15.32 -4.33 -10.70
C ALA A 73 16.23 -5.55 -10.43
N SER A 74 17.16 -5.43 -9.49
CA SER A 74 18.02 -6.52 -8.99
C SER A 74 17.28 -7.56 -8.14
N GLY A 75 16.03 -7.28 -7.73
CA GLY A 75 15.27 -8.10 -6.79
C GLY A 75 15.64 -7.88 -5.33
N GLY A 76 16.44 -6.85 -5.02
CA GLY A 76 16.62 -6.33 -3.67
C GLY A 76 15.50 -5.37 -3.28
N LEU A 77 15.38 -5.07 -1.98
CA LEU A 77 14.39 -4.13 -1.45
C LEU A 77 15.09 -2.87 -0.92
N ARG A 78 14.53 -1.70 -1.22
CA ARG A 78 14.96 -0.41 -0.67
C ARG A 78 13.78 0.25 0.01
N CYS A 79 13.87 0.49 1.31
CA CYS A 79 12.86 1.21 2.08
C CYS A 79 13.37 2.55 2.60
N TRP A 80 12.48 3.51 2.75
CA TRP A 80 12.71 4.85 3.26
C TRP A 80 11.48 5.35 4.05
N GLY A 81 11.60 6.53 4.65
CA GLY A 81 10.59 7.09 5.57
C GLY A 81 11.00 7.04 7.03
N ALA A 82 10.20 7.68 7.90
CA ALA A 82 10.48 7.74 9.35
C ALA A 82 10.52 6.35 10.00
N ASN A 83 9.66 5.44 9.53
CA ASN A 83 9.52 4.10 10.10
C ASN A 83 10.42 3.06 9.41
N ALA A 84 11.26 3.46 8.46
CA ALA A 84 12.26 2.57 7.86
C ALA A 84 13.48 2.33 8.79
N GLN A 85 13.59 3.09 9.88
CA GLN A 85 14.69 2.94 10.85
C GLN A 85 14.63 1.58 11.56
N GLY A 86 15.78 0.90 11.65
CA GLY A 86 15.86 -0.41 12.29
C GLY A 86 15.27 -1.56 11.48
N LEU A 87 14.88 -1.34 10.22
CA LEU A 87 14.41 -2.39 9.32
C LEU A 87 15.61 -3.19 8.76
N SER A 88 15.83 -4.40 9.27
CA SER A 88 16.81 -5.34 8.71
C SER A 88 16.17 -6.20 7.63
N LEU A 89 16.51 -5.91 6.37
CA LEU A 89 16.05 -6.67 5.19
C LEU A 89 17.11 -7.65 4.68
N GLN A 90 18.09 -8.01 5.53
CA GLN A 90 19.17 -8.90 5.14
C GLN A 90 18.60 -10.25 4.67
N GLY A 91 19.04 -10.68 3.48
CA GLY A 91 18.62 -11.95 2.89
C GLY A 91 17.38 -11.89 1.99
N VAL A 92 16.71 -10.73 1.86
CA VAL A 92 15.68 -10.55 0.81
C VAL A 92 16.37 -10.52 -0.57
N ARG A 93 16.14 -11.56 -1.37
CA ARG A 93 16.63 -11.68 -2.74
C ARG A 93 15.53 -12.20 -3.64
N GLY A 94 15.52 -11.76 -4.90
CA GLY A 94 14.51 -12.20 -5.87
C GLY A 94 13.11 -11.68 -5.55
N ALA A 95 13.01 -10.53 -4.89
CA ALA A 95 11.74 -9.86 -4.67
C ALA A 95 11.11 -9.47 -6.00
N THR A 96 9.79 -9.61 -6.06
CA THR A 96 8.96 -9.33 -7.23
C THR A 96 7.91 -8.28 -6.91
N ARG A 97 7.31 -8.35 -5.71
CA ARG A 97 6.36 -7.38 -5.19
C ARG A 97 6.60 -7.04 -3.73
N VAL A 98 6.09 -5.88 -3.31
CA VAL A 98 6.13 -5.42 -1.91
C VAL A 98 4.82 -4.78 -1.50
N ALA A 99 4.43 -4.97 -0.25
CA ALA A 99 3.38 -4.23 0.44
C ALA A 99 3.94 -3.69 1.77
N VAL A 100 3.50 -2.50 2.20
CA VAL A 100 4.01 -1.84 3.40
C VAL A 100 2.89 -1.21 4.20
N SER A 101 2.95 -1.31 5.54
CA SER A 101 2.20 -0.46 6.49
C SER A 101 3.19 0.44 7.21
N ASN A 102 2.71 1.28 8.14
CA ASN A 102 3.61 2.02 9.02
C ASN A 102 4.50 1.11 9.90
N GLU A 103 4.17 -0.17 10.04
CA GLU A 103 4.78 -1.09 11.02
C GLU A 103 5.22 -2.43 10.42
N ALA A 104 4.86 -2.73 9.19
CA ALA A 104 5.12 -4.02 8.56
C ALA A 104 5.50 -3.89 7.08
N VAL A 105 6.29 -4.85 6.60
CA VAL A 105 6.67 -5.02 5.19
C VAL A 105 6.40 -6.46 4.79
N VAL A 106 5.68 -6.68 3.70
CA VAL A 106 5.49 -7.99 3.09
C VAL A 106 6.17 -8.00 1.73
N VAL A 107 7.00 -9.01 1.48
CA VAL A 107 7.76 -9.16 0.24
C VAL A 107 7.42 -10.49 -0.42
N GLU A 108 7.09 -10.45 -1.71
CA GLU A 108 6.86 -11.63 -2.52
C GLU A 108 8.10 -11.99 -3.33
N THR A 109 8.43 -13.28 -3.34
CA THR A 109 9.48 -13.88 -4.17
C THR A 109 8.91 -15.06 -4.96
N SER A 110 9.65 -15.58 -5.94
CA SER A 110 9.27 -16.82 -6.63
C SER A 110 9.19 -18.06 -5.71
N ARG A 111 9.70 -17.96 -4.48
CA ARG A 111 9.68 -19.04 -3.48
C ARG A 111 8.60 -18.85 -2.41
N GLY A 112 7.78 -17.80 -2.50
CA GLY A 112 6.76 -17.45 -1.52
C GLY A 112 6.92 -16.04 -0.95
N ALA A 113 6.04 -15.69 -0.02
CA ALA A 113 5.99 -14.39 0.62
C ALA A 113 6.64 -14.41 2.02
N LYS A 114 7.21 -13.27 2.43
CA LYS A 114 7.79 -13.05 3.76
C LYS A 114 7.25 -11.77 4.37
N ALA A 115 6.88 -11.80 5.64
CA ALA A 115 6.46 -10.63 6.41
C ALA A 115 7.52 -10.22 7.43
N PHE A 116 7.67 -8.92 7.62
CA PHE A 116 8.54 -8.27 8.60
C PHE A 116 7.69 -7.27 9.37
N ALA A 117 7.81 -7.19 10.69
CA ALA A 117 7.01 -6.26 11.50
C ALA A 117 7.82 -5.71 12.68
N LYS A 118 7.48 -4.50 13.12
CA LYS A 118 8.02 -3.91 14.35
C LYS A 118 7.30 -4.52 15.55
N ARG A 119 8.07 -5.07 16.51
CA ARG A 119 7.51 -5.47 17.80
C ARG A 119 7.43 -4.23 18.68
N PHE A 120 6.23 -3.72 18.92
CA PHE A 120 6.01 -2.70 19.94
C PHE A 120 5.97 -3.41 21.30
N GLY A 121 6.93 -3.10 22.17
CA GLY A 121 6.75 -3.38 23.60
C GLY A 121 5.53 -2.59 24.06
N GLY A 122 4.58 -3.25 24.72
CA GLY A 122 3.25 -2.71 25.00
C GLY A 122 3.27 -1.30 25.63
N GLY A 123 2.37 -0.45 25.14
CA GLY A 123 2.01 0.80 25.80
C GLY A 123 1.89 2.01 24.86
N GLY A 124 0.64 2.40 24.55
CA GLY A 124 0.29 3.79 24.22
C GLY A 124 0.21 4.13 22.73
N SER A 125 -1.00 4.43 22.29
CA SER A 125 -1.30 5.20 21.09
C SER A 125 -0.66 6.59 21.16
N HIS A 126 0.13 6.93 20.14
CA HIS A 126 0.77 8.23 19.88
C HIS A 126 1.94 8.62 20.79
N GLY A 127 3.18 8.32 20.35
CA GLY A 127 4.36 8.92 20.96
C GLY A 127 5.72 8.46 20.40
N GLY A 128 6.22 9.16 19.37
CA GLY A 128 7.66 9.33 19.10
C GLY A 128 8.51 8.09 18.74
N PRO A 129 9.77 8.31 18.31
CA PRO A 129 10.64 7.26 17.80
C PRO A 129 11.22 6.44 18.96
N SER A 130 10.45 5.49 19.49
CA SER A 130 11.02 4.47 20.36
C SER A 130 11.73 3.42 19.49
N GLY A 131 13.06 3.38 19.64
CA GLY A 131 14.02 2.58 18.89
C GLY A 131 13.95 1.07 19.12
N GLY A 132 12.76 0.48 19.00
CA GLY A 132 12.60 -0.97 18.88
C GLY A 132 13.05 -1.44 17.49
N ALA A 133 13.92 -2.44 17.42
CA ALA A 133 14.28 -3.08 16.15
C ALA A 133 13.08 -3.89 15.62
N MET A 134 12.82 -3.84 14.31
CA MET A 134 11.91 -4.81 13.68
C MET A 134 12.59 -6.18 13.70
N ALA A 135 11.93 -7.18 14.29
CA ALA A 135 12.38 -8.56 14.27
C ALA A 135 11.60 -9.32 13.20
N PRO A 136 12.22 -10.28 12.48
CA PRO A 136 11.50 -11.09 11.52
C PRO A 136 10.44 -11.93 12.26
N VAL A 137 9.16 -11.63 12.01
CA VAL A 137 8.06 -12.49 12.44
C VAL A 137 7.87 -13.52 11.34
N TRP A 138 8.63 -14.62 11.43
CA TRP A 138 8.50 -15.72 10.47
C TRP A 138 7.14 -16.40 10.67
N SER A 139 6.17 -16.10 9.81
CA SER A 139 5.22 -17.11 9.36
C SER A 139 5.50 -17.34 7.87
N GLU A 140 5.93 -18.55 7.51
CA GLU A 140 5.98 -18.96 6.11
C GLU A 140 4.53 -19.00 5.60
N VAL A 141 4.11 -17.95 4.88
CA VAL A 141 2.85 -18.00 4.13
C VAL A 141 3.12 -18.88 2.91
N THR A 142 2.46 -20.03 2.86
CA THR A 142 2.72 -21.08 1.86
C THR A 142 2.40 -20.61 0.42
N PRO A 143 3.05 -21.20 -0.59
CA PRO A 143 3.45 -20.47 -1.81
C PRO A 143 2.39 -20.24 -2.90
N ARG A 144 1.13 -20.62 -2.72
CA ARG A 144 0.12 -20.54 -3.79
C ARG A 144 -0.76 -19.28 -3.73
N ALA A 145 -0.82 -18.68 -2.56
CA ALA A 145 -1.68 -17.58 -2.16
C ALA A 145 -1.35 -16.20 -2.72
N ALA A 146 -0.08 -15.96 -3.05
CA ALA A 146 0.45 -14.61 -2.94
C ALA A 146 -0.05 -13.67 -4.07
N LEU A 147 -0.96 -12.77 -3.68
CA LEU A 147 -1.00 -11.38 -4.13
C LEU A 147 -1.44 -11.17 -5.59
N ARG A 148 -2.75 -11.22 -5.90
CA ARG A 148 -3.28 -10.80 -7.22
C ARG A 148 -3.73 -9.35 -7.33
N ALA A 149 -3.44 -8.46 -6.37
CA ALA A 149 -3.96 -7.09 -6.43
C ALA A 149 -3.24 -6.04 -5.57
N PRO A 150 -3.33 -4.73 -5.89
CA PRO A 150 -2.71 -3.67 -5.08
C PRO A 150 -3.35 -3.55 -3.69
N PHE A 151 -2.49 -3.30 -2.70
CA PHE A 151 -2.72 -3.32 -1.25
C PHE A 151 -2.82 -1.89 -0.71
N GLU A 152 -3.66 -1.65 0.30
CA GLU A 152 -3.53 -0.44 1.15
C GLU A 152 -4.09 -0.68 2.57
N LEU A 153 -3.41 -0.13 3.58
CA LEU A 153 -3.38 -0.64 4.96
C LEU A 153 -3.88 0.38 5.99
N SER A 154 -4.38 -0.14 7.12
CA SER A 154 -4.72 0.64 8.33
C SER A 154 -3.52 0.77 9.26
N GLU A 155 -3.64 1.62 10.29
CA GLU A 155 -2.60 1.90 11.29
C GLU A 155 -2.06 0.67 12.06
N ARG A 156 -2.74 -0.50 12.07
CA ARG A 156 -2.38 -1.66 12.91
C ARG A 156 -2.38 -3.04 12.22
N GLY A 157 -2.53 -3.12 10.90
CA GLY A 157 -2.63 -4.42 10.24
C GLY A 157 -2.34 -4.43 8.73
N VAL A 158 -2.17 -5.63 8.20
CA VAL A 158 -1.93 -5.91 6.78
C VAL A 158 -3.08 -6.76 6.24
N CYS A 159 -3.75 -6.33 5.16
CA CYS A 159 -4.70 -7.16 4.41
C CYS A 159 -4.12 -7.51 3.04
N TRP A 160 -4.30 -8.75 2.61
CA TRP A 160 -3.89 -9.24 1.30
C TRP A 160 -4.88 -10.25 0.73
N LEU A 161 -4.73 -10.59 -0.55
CA LEU A 161 -5.51 -11.65 -1.18
C LEU A 161 -4.71 -12.96 -1.20
N ASP A 162 -5.36 -14.04 -0.76
CA ASP A 162 -4.92 -15.44 -0.81
C ASP A 162 -5.98 -16.26 -1.55
N ASP A 163 -5.66 -16.84 -2.72
CA ASP A 163 -6.60 -17.59 -3.57
C ASP A 163 -7.96 -16.89 -3.77
N ALA A 164 -7.86 -15.55 -3.87
CA ALA A 164 -8.97 -14.60 -4.01
C ALA A 164 -9.83 -14.40 -2.75
N GLU A 165 -9.46 -14.93 -1.58
CA GLU A 165 -9.99 -14.55 -0.27
C GLU A 165 -9.22 -13.38 0.35
N ILE A 166 -9.90 -12.52 1.12
CA ILE A 166 -9.26 -11.46 1.89
C ILE A 166 -8.71 -12.05 3.19
N VAL A 167 -7.40 -11.96 3.36
CA VAL A 167 -6.71 -12.32 4.61
C VAL A 167 -6.18 -11.04 5.23
N CYS A 168 -6.62 -10.75 6.45
CA CYS A 168 -6.15 -9.60 7.23
C CYS A 168 -5.46 -10.09 8.51
N GLY A 169 -4.24 -9.60 8.76
CA GLY A 169 -3.53 -9.78 10.02
C GLY A 169 -3.37 -8.45 10.74
N ALA A 170 -3.88 -8.34 11.97
CA ALA A 170 -3.54 -7.26 12.90
C ALA A 170 -2.38 -7.71 13.80
N LEU A 171 -1.46 -6.80 14.12
CA LEU A 171 -0.34 -7.04 15.05
C LEU A 171 -0.75 -6.82 16.52
N GLU A 172 -1.93 -7.29 16.95
CA GLU A 172 -2.28 -7.27 18.39
C GLU A 172 -2.15 -8.67 19.02
N GLU A 173 -1.74 -8.71 20.29
CA GLU A 173 -1.72 -9.92 21.13
C GLU A 173 -3.16 -10.44 21.32
N GLY A 174 -3.63 -11.24 20.37
CA GLY A 174 -5.00 -11.75 20.35
C GLY A 174 -5.38 -12.55 19.10
N GLY A 175 -4.51 -12.59 18.09
CA GLY A 175 -4.72 -13.40 16.89
C GLY A 175 -5.39 -12.61 15.76
N ALA A 176 -5.03 -12.97 14.53
CA ALA A 176 -5.59 -12.38 13.32
C ALA A 176 -7.13 -12.51 13.35
N THR A 177 -7.84 -11.39 13.39
CA THR A 177 -9.28 -11.40 13.08
C THR A 177 -9.43 -11.63 11.58
N SER A 178 -9.44 -12.90 11.17
CA SER A 178 -9.75 -13.26 9.80
C SER A 178 -11.22 -12.88 9.53
N ARG A 179 -11.45 -11.71 8.93
CA ARG A 179 -12.73 -11.45 8.29
C ARG A 179 -12.72 -12.22 6.97
N ARG A 180 -13.10 -13.50 7.02
CA ARG A 180 -13.30 -14.32 5.82
C ARG A 180 -14.56 -13.85 5.10
N GLU A 181 -14.40 -12.87 4.24
CA GLU A 181 -15.41 -12.55 3.23
C GLU A 181 -15.17 -13.47 2.03
N GLY A 182 -16.15 -14.31 1.72
CA GLY A 182 -16.06 -15.27 0.63
C GLY A 182 -16.34 -14.62 -0.72
N GLY A 183 -15.45 -14.85 -1.69
CA GLY A 183 -15.68 -14.51 -3.09
C GLY A 183 -14.43 -14.02 -3.80
N PRO A 184 -14.34 -14.14 -5.13
CA PRO A 184 -13.10 -13.83 -5.83
C PRO A 184 -12.87 -12.32 -5.91
N PHE A 185 -11.90 -11.82 -5.16
CA PHE A 185 -11.49 -10.42 -5.19
C PHE A 185 -10.38 -10.13 -6.22
N ALA A 186 -10.49 -8.97 -6.88
CA ALA A 186 -9.53 -8.38 -7.80
C ALA A 186 -8.68 -7.28 -7.17
N SER A 187 -9.11 -6.65 -6.05
CA SER A 187 -8.27 -5.83 -5.17
C SER A 187 -8.85 -5.61 -3.78
N VAL A 188 -8.00 -5.20 -2.83
CA VAL A 188 -8.35 -4.97 -1.42
C VAL A 188 -7.61 -3.73 -0.90
N GLY A 189 -8.34 -2.81 -0.27
CA GLY A 189 -7.82 -1.65 0.45
C GLY A 189 -8.40 -1.60 1.87
N GLU A 190 -8.07 -0.56 2.64
CA GLU A 190 -8.35 -0.49 4.08
C GLU A 190 -9.82 -0.73 4.46
N ALA A 191 -10.74 -0.20 3.65
CA ALA A 191 -12.17 -0.16 3.91
C ALA A 191 -13.01 -0.76 2.78
N CYS A 192 -12.39 -1.18 1.67
CA CYS A 192 -13.10 -1.67 0.49
C CYS A 192 -12.27 -2.65 -0.34
N ALA A 193 -12.92 -3.59 -1.00
CA ALA A 193 -12.37 -4.51 -1.98
C ALA A 193 -13.14 -4.41 -3.30
N LEU A 194 -12.44 -4.67 -4.41
CA LEU A 194 -13.01 -4.88 -5.72
C LEU A 194 -13.11 -6.38 -5.98
N ARG A 195 -14.28 -6.85 -6.37
CA ARG A 195 -14.50 -8.23 -6.83
C ARG A 195 -14.14 -8.40 -8.30
N THR A 196 -13.85 -9.64 -8.70
CA THR A 196 -13.55 -9.98 -10.09
C THR A 196 -14.72 -9.80 -11.06
N ASP A 197 -15.95 -9.79 -10.54
CA ASP A 197 -17.17 -9.41 -11.27
C ASP A 197 -17.37 -7.88 -11.37
N GLY A 198 -16.46 -7.09 -10.78
CA GLY A 198 -16.47 -5.64 -10.80
C GLY A 198 -17.27 -4.98 -9.67
N GLU A 199 -17.84 -5.76 -8.74
CA GLU A 199 -18.57 -5.21 -7.58
C GLU A 199 -17.61 -4.71 -6.49
N LEU A 200 -17.94 -3.57 -5.86
CA LEU A 200 -17.23 -3.08 -4.68
C LEU A 200 -17.87 -3.61 -3.39
N ARG A 201 -17.04 -4.12 -2.48
CA ARG A 201 -17.44 -4.54 -1.13
C ARG A 201 -16.69 -3.72 -0.10
N CYS A 202 -17.39 -2.92 0.70
CA CYS A 202 -16.77 -2.06 1.70
C CYS A 202 -17.16 -2.48 3.13
N TRP A 203 -16.23 -2.29 4.07
CA TRP A 203 -16.36 -2.61 5.49
C TRP A 203 -15.74 -1.51 6.36
N GLY A 204 -16.23 -1.38 7.59
CA GLY A 204 -15.70 -0.48 8.63
C GLY A 204 -16.79 0.35 9.30
N VAL A 205 -16.40 1.21 10.24
CA VAL A 205 -17.32 1.93 11.14
C VAL A 205 -17.81 3.25 10.56
N SER A 206 -19.10 3.53 10.75
CA SER A 206 -19.80 4.75 10.33
C SER A 206 -19.13 6.01 10.88
N GLY A 207 -18.50 6.81 10.02
CA GLY A 207 -17.88 8.07 10.43
C GLY A 207 -17.26 8.90 9.30
N PHE A 208 -16.92 8.27 8.16
CA PHE A 208 -16.29 8.94 7.01
C PHE A 208 -16.96 8.65 5.66
N ASP A 209 -18.15 8.04 5.64
CA ASP A 209 -18.97 7.65 4.48
C ASP A 209 -18.30 6.80 3.37
N ARG A 210 -17.00 6.50 3.46
CA ARG A 210 -16.27 5.63 2.52
C ARG A 210 -16.76 4.17 2.51
N HIS A 211 -17.53 3.76 3.51
CA HIS A 211 -18.09 2.42 3.63
C HIS A 211 -19.33 2.18 2.78
N VAL A 212 -19.88 3.24 2.16
CA VAL A 212 -21.00 3.15 1.23
C VAL A 212 -20.45 3.32 -0.20
N PRO A 213 -20.10 2.23 -0.90
CA PRO A 213 -19.56 2.35 -2.25
C PRO A 213 -20.65 2.83 -3.23
N PRO A 214 -20.29 3.60 -4.25
CA PRO A 214 -21.17 3.88 -5.38
C PRO A 214 -21.61 2.57 -6.05
N THR A 215 -22.84 2.55 -6.56
CA THR A 215 -23.35 1.42 -7.34
C THR A 215 -22.72 1.38 -8.74
N GLY A 216 -22.63 0.18 -9.30
CA GLY A 216 -22.11 -0.06 -10.65
C GLY A 216 -21.02 -1.13 -10.70
N THR A 217 -20.35 -1.24 -11.85
CA THR A 217 -19.21 -2.14 -12.05
C THR A 217 -17.93 -1.37 -12.29
N PHE A 218 -16.84 -1.86 -11.70
CA PHE A 218 -15.56 -1.17 -11.64
C PHE A 218 -14.44 -2.10 -12.10
N ARG A 219 -13.36 -1.51 -12.61
CA ARG A 219 -12.16 -2.22 -13.07
C ARG A 219 -10.90 -1.86 -12.29
N ALA A 220 -10.98 -0.85 -11.43
CA ALA A 220 -9.90 -0.43 -10.55
C ALA A 220 -10.48 0.27 -9.31
N LEU A 221 -9.78 0.13 -8.18
CA LEU A 221 -10.13 0.70 -6.89
C LEU A 221 -8.84 1.19 -6.20
N SER A 222 -8.90 2.36 -5.58
CA SER A 222 -7.89 2.94 -4.69
C SER A 222 -8.60 3.42 -3.43
N VAL A 223 -8.07 3.14 -2.25
CA VAL A 223 -8.72 3.45 -0.97
C VAL A 223 -7.72 4.16 -0.07
N GLY A 224 -7.90 5.47 0.12
CA GLY A 224 -7.10 6.26 1.04
C GLY A 224 -7.74 6.37 2.44
N GLY A 225 -7.06 7.09 3.34
CA GLY A 225 -7.46 7.19 4.76
C GLY A 225 -8.81 7.84 5.05
N ARG A 226 -9.37 8.64 4.13
CA ARG A 226 -10.71 9.28 4.29
C ARG A 226 -11.60 9.26 3.06
N HIS A 227 -11.10 8.81 1.92
CA HIS A 227 -11.82 8.73 0.66
C HIS A 227 -11.41 7.48 -0.11
N ALA A 228 -12.24 7.07 -1.05
CA ALA A 228 -11.91 6.03 -2.01
C ALA A 228 -12.27 6.52 -3.42
N CYS A 229 -11.53 6.02 -4.41
CA CYS A 229 -11.76 6.31 -5.80
C CYS A 229 -11.76 5.00 -6.60
N ALA A 230 -12.65 4.89 -7.57
CA ALA A 230 -12.77 3.73 -8.43
C ALA A 230 -12.98 4.16 -9.89
N VAL A 231 -12.52 3.32 -10.81
CA VAL A 231 -12.74 3.52 -12.25
C VAL A 231 -13.81 2.54 -12.70
N ARG A 232 -14.94 3.07 -13.18
CA ARG A 232 -16.02 2.27 -13.77
C ARG A 232 -15.51 1.48 -14.97
N THR A 233 -16.19 0.39 -15.31
CA THR A 233 -15.94 -0.35 -16.55
C THR A 233 -16.10 0.52 -17.80
N SER A 234 -16.93 1.56 -17.73
CA SER A 234 -17.07 2.62 -18.75
C SER A 234 -15.85 3.54 -18.89
N GLY A 235 -14.93 3.53 -17.93
CA GLY A 235 -13.74 4.40 -17.89
C GLY A 235 -13.91 5.66 -17.03
N GLU A 236 -15.10 5.93 -16.52
CA GLU A 236 -15.37 7.09 -15.65
C GLU A 236 -14.75 6.92 -14.26
N LEU A 237 -14.15 8.00 -13.74
CA LEU A 237 -13.61 8.06 -12.38
C LEU A 237 -14.68 8.50 -11.40
N VAL A 238 -14.82 7.78 -10.28
CA VAL A 238 -15.76 8.10 -9.21
C VAL A 238 -15.01 8.07 -7.89
N CYS A 239 -15.06 9.16 -7.13
CA CYS A 239 -14.54 9.21 -5.77
C CYS A 239 -15.68 9.41 -4.77
N TRP A 240 -15.54 8.88 -3.55
CA TRP A 240 -16.50 9.03 -2.46
C TRP A 240 -15.79 9.06 -1.09
N GLY A 241 -16.50 9.48 -0.04
CA GLY A 241 -15.94 9.77 1.29
C GLY A 241 -15.58 11.24 1.48
N SER A 242 -14.87 11.57 2.56
CA SER A 242 -14.51 12.96 2.86
C SER A 242 -13.58 13.53 1.79
N TYR A 243 -13.89 14.70 1.25
CA TYR A 243 -13.13 15.41 0.19
C TYR A 243 -13.22 14.83 -1.22
N ALA A 244 -14.11 13.88 -1.49
CA ALA A 244 -14.32 13.30 -2.82
C ALA A 244 -14.91 14.26 -3.90
N GLY A 245 -15.21 15.51 -3.52
CA GLY A 245 -15.88 16.51 -4.36
C GLY A 245 -15.03 17.73 -4.73
N GLN A 246 -13.70 17.69 -4.59
CA GLN A 246 -12.86 18.80 -5.08
C GLN A 246 -12.60 18.63 -6.60
N PRO A 247 -12.90 19.65 -7.41
CA PRO A 247 -13.17 19.49 -8.84
C PRO A 247 -11.93 19.14 -9.70
N LEU A 248 -12.22 18.50 -10.83
CA LEU A 248 -11.38 18.34 -12.04
C LEU A 248 -11.17 19.67 -12.76
#